data_AF-A0A523R7C4-F1
#
_entry.id   AF-A0A523R7C4-F1
#
_cell.length_a   1.000
_cell.length_b   1.000
_cell.length_c   1.000
_cell.angle_alpha   90.00
_cell.angle_beta   90.00
_cell.angle_gamma   90.00
#
_symmetry.space_group_name_H-M   'P 1'
#
loop_
_entity.id
_entity.type
_entity.pdbx_description
1 polymer ?
#
loop_
_entity_poly.entity_id
_entity_poly.type
_entity_poly.pdbx_seq_one_letter_code
_entity_poly.pdbx_strand_id
1 'polypeptide(L)'
;MRNIKTVIMFVLILSISSFLFSQTVAPDVIKDIKMDTIAVEKEDSTDTIKIDIEPDEDELVSIGEDLTVATEDTIPGDAVAITSNLYVHGFVEGDAVCINGNLVITGTVLGDAVCIGGIAEVGSSAVIEGDLVCI
;
A
#
# COMPACT_ATOMS: atom_id res chain seq x y z
N MET A 1 -10.37 23.01 37.83
CA MET A 1 -10.88 21.93 36.94
C MET A 1 -10.41 22.12 35.49
N ARG A 2 -9.11 22.35 35.24
CA ARG A 2 -8.59 22.70 33.90
C ARG A 2 -7.75 21.60 33.23
N ASN A 3 -7.35 20.57 33.99
CA ASN A 3 -6.41 19.54 33.54
C ASN A 3 -7.09 18.19 33.26
N ILE A 4 -8.37 18.03 33.58
CA ILE A 4 -9.07 16.73 33.45
C ILE A 4 -9.26 16.35 31.97
N LYS A 5 -9.51 17.34 31.10
CA LYS A 5 -9.64 17.13 29.65
C LYS A 5 -8.30 16.70 29.03
N THR A 6 -7.20 17.32 29.45
CA THR A 6 -5.85 16.97 28.98
C THR A 6 -5.44 15.58 29.44
N VAL A 7 -5.77 15.21 30.68
CA VAL A 7 -5.51 13.86 31.21
C VAL A 7 -6.31 12.79 30.46
N ILE A 8 -7.60 13.03 30.18
CA ILE A 8 -8.43 12.11 29.40
C ILE A 8 -7.87 11.94 27.98
N MET A 9 -7.40 13.03 27.37
CA MET A 9 -6.82 13.00 26.02
C MET A 9 -5.52 12.18 25.97
N PHE A 10 -4.65 12.31 26.97
CA PHE A 10 -3.42 11.50 27.05
C PHE A 10 -3.69 10.02 27.28
N VAL A 11 -4.69 9.68 28.10
CA VAL A 11 -5.12 8.29 28.33
C VAL A 11 -5.70 7.68 27.05
N LEU A 12 -6.45 8.46 26.26
CA LEU A 12 -6.99 8.01 24.97
C LEU A 12 -5.86 7.72 23.97
N ILE A 13 -4.89 8.62 23.83
CA ILE A 13 -3.72 8.42 22.95
C ILE A 13 -2.91 7.19 23.37
N LEU A 14 -2.65 7.01 24.66
CA LEU A 14 -1.94 5.83 25.17
C LEU A 14 -2.72 4.53 24.91
N SER A 15 -4.06 4.56 25.00
CA SER A 15 -4.89 3.39 24.70
C SER A 15 -4.86 3.00 23.21
N ILE A 16 -4.88 3.98 22.30
CA ILE A 16 -4.84 3.73 20.85
C ILE A 16 -3.46 3.19 20.45
N SER A 17 -2.37 3.66 21.09
CA SER A 17 -1.02 3.14 20.83
C SER A 17 -0.87 1.65 21.18
N SER A 18 -1.60 1.16 22.20
CA SER A 18 -1.59 -0.26 22.57
C SER A 18 -2.43 -1.11 21.60
N PHE A 19 -3.44 -0.53 20.97
CA PHE A 19 -4.21 -1.19 19.90
C PHE A 19 -3.42 -1.27 18.59
N LEU A 20 -2.61 -0.26 18.26
CA LEU A 20 -1.74 -0.24 17.07
C LEU A 20 -0.54 -1.21 17.16
N PHE A 21 -0.14 -1.62 18.37
CA PHE A 21 0.95 -2.58 18.57
C PHE A 21 0.46 -4.03 18.81
N SER A 22 -0.85 -4.28 18.76
CA SER A 22 -1.44 -5.62 18.93
C SER A 22 -1.95 -6.19 17.61
N GLN A 23 -1.18 -6.03 16.53
CA GLN A 23 -1.23 -7.00 15.45
C GLN A 23 -0.22 -8.10 15.80
N THR A 24 -0.61 -9.01 16.69
CA THR A 24 0.04 -10.31 16.71
C THR A 24 -0.42 -10.99 15.42
N VAL A 25 0.44 -10.97 14.42
CA VAL A 25 0.26 -11.79 13.23
C VAL A 25 0.19 -13.22 13.75
N ALA A 26 -0.97 -13.87 13.61
CA ALA A 26 -1.07 -15.29 13.87
C ALA A 26 0.00 -15.99 13.00
N PRO A 27 0.91 -16.78 13.57
CA PRO A 27 1.94 -17.44 12.79
C PRO A 27 1.31 -18.68 12.16
N ASP A 28 0.35 -18.51 11.26
CA ASP A 28 -0.26 -19.66 10.60
C ASP A 28 -0.85 -19.32 9.24
N VAL A 29 -0.03 -18.73 8.37
CA VAL A 29 -0.33 -18.64 6.94
C VAL A 29 0.97 -18.66 6.13
N ILE A 30 1.72 -19.75 6.20
CA ILE A 30 2.45 -20.19 5.00
C ILE A 30 1.37 -20.79 4.10
N LYS A 31 0.60 -19.93 3.41
CA LYS A 31 -0.27 -20.39 2.32
C LYS A 31 0.59 -20.46 1.08
N ASP A 32 0.77 -21.70 0.65
CA ASP A 32 1.07 -22.07 -0.73
C ASP A 32 2.29 -21.39 -1.33
N ILE A 33 3.48 -21.79 -0.84
CA ILE A 33 4.64 -21.81 -1.74
C ILE A 33 4.29 -22.81 -2.84
N LYS A 34 3.87 -22.29 -4.00
CA LYS A 34 3.74 -23.08 -5.21
C LYS A 34 5.17 -23.49 -5.59
N MET A 35 5.56 -24.69 -5.17
CA MET A 35 6.84 -25.28 -5.58
C MET A 35 6.80 -25.52 -7.09
N ASP A 36 7.33 -24.57 -7.86
CA ASP A 36 7.77 -24.87 -9.20
C ASP A 36 8.95 -25.85 -9.06
N THR A 37 8.68 -27.10 -9.40
CA THR A 37 9.68 -28.17 -9.31
C THR A 37 10.72 -27.94 -10.39
N ILE A 38 11.87 -27.38 -10.02
CA ILE A 38 13.02 -27.24 -10.91
C ILE A 38 13.61 -28.63 -11.13
N ALA A 39 13.39 -29.22 -12.31
CA ALA A 39 14.05 -30.45 -12.72
C ALA A 39 15.53 -30.15 -13.04
N VAL A 40 16.43 -30.56 -12.15
CA VAL A 40 17.88 -30.46 -12.37
C VAL A 40 18.36 -31.75 -13.03
N GLU A 41 18.65 -31.69 -14.32
CA GLU A 41 19.43 -32.75 -14.98
C GLU A 41 20.90 -32.60 -14.55
N LYS A 42 21.47 -33.65 -13.96
CA LYS A 42 22.87 -33.66 -13.53
C LYS A 42 23.78 -33.72 -14.76
N GLU A 43 24.49 -32.63 -15.02
CA GLU A 43 25.75 -32.67 -15.75
C GLU A 43 26.85 -32.13 -14.83
N ASP A 44 27.97 -32.84 -14.74
CA ASP A 44 29.08 -32.60 -13.82
C ASP A 44 29.77 -31.25 -14.09
N SER A 45 29.24 -30.17 -13.54
CA SER A 45 29.99 -28.94 -13.28
C SER A 45 29.43 -28.29 -12.02
N THR A 46 30.30 -27.82 -11.13
CA THR A 46 29.93 -27.01 -9.97
C THR A 46 29.48 -25.62 -10.43
N ASP A 47 28.31 -25.54 -11.06
CA ASP A 47 27.64 -24.28 -11.37
C ASP A 47 26.77 -23.89 -10.19
N THR A 48 27.05 -22.72 -9.63
CA THR A 48 26.21 -22.15 -8.57
C THR A 48 24.92 -21.70 -9.23
N ILE A 49 23.83 -22.44 -8.98
CA ILE A 49 22.49 -22.05 -9.44
C ILE A 49 22.12 -20.78 -8.67
N LYS A 50 22.00 -19.66 -9.38
CA LYS A 50 21.39 -18.44 -8.85
C LYS A 50 19.88 -18.60 -8.99
N ILE A 51 19.19 -18.63 -7.86
CA ILE A 51 17.72 -18.59 -7.80
C ILE A 51 17.38 -17.17 -7.39
N ASP A 52 16.97 -16.36 -8.36
CA ASP A 52 16.43 -15.04 -8.10
C ASP A 52 14.96 -15.24 -7.69
N ILE A 53 14.66 -15.03 -6.40
CA ILE A 53 13.30 -15.03 -5.87
C ILE A 53 12.87 -13.56 -5.83
N GLU A 54 12.06 -13.14 -6.81
CA GLU A 54 11.34 -11.87 -6.73
C GLU A 54 10.18 -12.06 -5.75
N PRO A 55 10.14 -11.32 -4.63
CA PRO A 55 8.95 -11.28 -3.80
C PRO A 55 7.84 -10.59 -4.59
N ASP A 56 6.68 -11.24 -4.72
CA ASP A 56 5.44 -10.64 -5.22
C ASP A 56 4.96 -9.59 -4.20
N GLU A 57 5.58 -8.40 -4.19
CA GLU A 57 5.10 -7.23 -3.46
C GLU A 57 4.22 -6.39 -4.40
N ASP A 58 3.02 -6.91 -4.69
CA ASP A 58 2.11 -6.23 -5.61
C ASP A 58 1.51 -4.96 -4.98
N GLU A 59 1.38 -4.95 -3.66
CA GLU A 59 0.74 -3.90 -2.88
C GLU A 59 1.76 -2.92 -2.28
N LEU A 60 1.54 -1.63 -2.47
CA LEU A 60 2.39 -0.56 -1.96
C LEU A 60 1.64 0.27 -0.93
N VAL A 61 2.06 0.17 0.33
CA VAL A 61 1.43 0.88 1.46
C VAL A 61 2.42 1.84 2.13
N SER A 62 2.05 3.12 2.21
CA SER A 62 2.80 4.16 2.93
C SER A 62 2.01 4.71 4.11
N ILE A 63 2.69 4.93 5.25
CA ILE A 63 2.07 5.46 6.47
C ILE A 63 2.88 6.67 6.95
N GLY A 64 2.24 7.84 6.97
CA GLY A 64 2.82 9.09 7.45
C GLY A 64 3.83 9.76 6.52
N GLU A 65 4.14 9.12 5.40
CA GLU A 65 4.99 9.66 4.34
C GLU A 65 4.21 9.69 3.02
N ASP A 66 4.44 10.74 2.24
CA ASP A 66 3.76 10.89 0.95
C ASP A 66 4.17 9.76 0.00
N LEU A 67 3.18 9.17 -0.67
CA LEU A 67 3.37 8.11 -1.66
C LEU A 67 3.25 8.73 -3.05
N THR A 68 4.27 8.56 -3.89
CA THR A 68 4.29 9.03 -5.27
C THR A 68 4.53 7.85 -6.20
N VAL A 69 3.59 7.62 -7.12
CA VAL A 69 3.77 6.72 -8.28
C VAL A 69 4.21 7.60 -9.45
N ALA A 70 5.50 7.56 -9.81
CA ALA A 70 6.04 8.38 -10.88
C ALA A 70 5.49 7.96 -12.24
N THR A 71 5.69 8.78 -13.29
CA THR A 71 5.07 8.54 -14.62
C THR A 71 5.53 7.23 -15.26
N GLU A 72 6.76 6.81 -14.97
CA GLU A 72 7.38 5.57 -15.42
C GLU A 72 7.05 4.36 -14.55
N ASP A 73 6.45 4.57 -13.37
CA ASP A 73 6.19 3.51 -12.41
C ASP A 73 4.86 2.82 -12.70
N THR A 74 4.84 1.51 -12.44
CA THR A 74 3.64 0.68 -12.45
C THR A 74 3.54 -0.05 -11.13
N ILE A 75 2.41 0.11 -10.45
CA ILE A 75 2.06 -0.67 -9.25
C ILE A 75 1.08 -1.77 -9.69
N PRO A 76 1.47 -3.06 -9.65
CA PRO A 76 0.62 -4.15 -10.10
C PRO A 76 -0.56 -4.46 -9.16
N GLY A 77 -0.50 -4.01 -7.90
CA GLY A 77 -1.60 -4.08 -6.94
C GLY A 77 -2.06 -2.70 -6.47
N ASP A 78 -2.38 -2.60 -5.18
CA ASP A 78 -2.99 -1.40 -4.60
C ASP A 78 -1.93 -0.39 -4.14
N ALA A 79 -2.21 0.90 -4.35
CA ALA A 79 -1.43 2.01 -3.82
C ALA A 79 -2.20 2.67 -2.66
N VAL A 80 -1.73 2.48 -1.43
CA VAL A 80 -2.41 2.95 -0.22
C VAL A 80 -1.55 3.95 0.56
N ALA A 81 -2.07 5.15 0.80
CA ALA A 81 -1.44 6.17 1.63
C ALA A 81 -2.29 6.51 2.86
N ILE A 82 -1.71 6.41 4.06
CA ILE A 82 -2.40 6.68 5.32
C ILE A 82 -1.75 7.84 6.05
N THR A 83 -2.53 8.87 6.36
CA THR A 83 -2.07 10.12 7.02
C THR A 83 -1.00 10.85 6.20
N SER A 84 -1.09 10.74 4.88
CA SER A 84 -0.18 11.36 3.92
C SER A 84 -0.86 11.49 2.56
N ASN A 85 -0.20 12.18 1.63
CA ASN A 85 -0.73 12.39 0.29
C ASN A 85 -0.37 11.21 -0.63
N LEU A 86 -1.26 10.93 -1.59
CA LEU A 86 -1.04 9.97 -2.66
C LEU A 86 -1.03 10.71 -4.01
N TYR A 87 0.10 10.67 -4.71
CA TYR A 87 0.27 11.25 -6.04
C TYR A 87 0.41 10.12 -7.07
N VAL A 88 -0.57 9.99 -7.96
CA VAL A 88 -0.57 8.99 -9.03
C VAL A 88 -0.32 9.66 -10.37
N HIS A 89 0.95 9.65 -10.79
CA HIS A 89 1.36 10.12 -12.12
C HIS A 89 1.54 8.98 -13.12
N GLY A 90 1.90 7.79 -12.65
CA GLY A 90 2.07 6.58 -13.45
C GLY A 90 0.83 5.72 -13.55
N PHE A 91 1.03 4.41 -13.39
CA PHE A 91 0.01 3.39 -13.59
C PHE A 91 -0.21 2.58 -12.31
N VAL A 92 -1.46 2.42 -11.91
CA VAL A 92 -1.87 1.55 -10.79
C VAL A 92 -2.89 0.55 -11.34
N GLU A 93 -2.56 -0.74 -11.27
CA GLU A 93 -3.43 -1.82 -11.74
C GLU A 93 -4.54 -2.15 -10.74
N GLY A 94 -4.28 -1.96 -9.45
CA GLY A 94 -5.28 -2.09 -8.38
C GLY A 94 -5.94 -0.75 -8.03
N ASP A 95 -6.24 -0.61 -6.74
CA ASP A 95 -6.92 0.55 -6.17
C ASP A 95 -5.94 1.64 -5.72
N ALA A 96 -6.35 2.90 -5.84
CA ALA A 96 -5.63 4.05 -5.29
C ALA A 96 -6.37 4.62 -4.09
N VAL A 97 -5.90 4.31 -2.88
CA VAL A 97 -6.58 4.65 -1.61
C VAL A 97 -5.76 5.67 -0.82
N CYS A 98 -6.37 6.80 -0.48
CA CYS A 98 -5.79 7.82 0.38
C CYS A 98 -6.69 8.09 1.59
N ILE A 99 -6.11 7.98 2.79
CA ILE A 99 -6.82 8.20 4.06
C ILE A 99 -6.17 9.38 4.79
N ASN A 100 -6.96 10.41 5.09
CA ASN A 100 -6.57 11.60 5.84
C ASN A 100 -5.37 12.33 5.21
N GLY A 101 -5.46 12.55 3.90
CA GLY A 101 -4.49 13.28 3.07
C GLY A 101 -5.10 13.63 1.71
N ASN A 102 -4.32 14.16 0.78
CA ASN A 102 -4.81 14.50 -0.55
C ASN A 102 -4.50 13.39 -1.55
N LEU A 103 -5.48 13.05 -2.39
CA LEU A 103 -5.33 12.14 -3.51
C LEU A 103 -5.22 12.96 -4.81
N VAL A 104 -4.07 12.93 -5.47
CA VAL A 104 -3.84 13.66 -6.72
C VAL A 104 -3.57 12.65 -7.83
N ILE A 105 -4.43 12.62 -8.85
CA ILE A 105 -4.32 11.67 -9.97
C ILE A 105 -4.12 12.45 -11.26
N THR A 106 -3.05 12.17 -11.98
CA THR A 106 -2.83 12.62 -13.37
C THR A 106 -2.52 11.46 -14.31
N GLY A 107 -2.21 10.28 -13.76
CA GLY A 107 -1.95 9.04 -14.48
C GLY A 107 -3.20 8.15 -14.61
N THR A 108 -3.02 6.84 -14.55
CA THR A 108 -4.11 5.86 -14.72
C THR A 108 -4.25 4.96 -13.49
N VAL A 109 -5.50 4.73 -13.08
CA VAL A 109 -5.90 3.77 -12.05
C VAL A 109 -6.93 2.84 -12.68
N LEU A 110 -6.65 1.53 -12.70
CA LEU A 110 -7.58 0.55 -13.27
C LEU A 110 -8.67 0.13 -12.26
N GLY A 111 -8.34 0.12 -10.96
CA GLY A 111 -9.31 -0.11 -9.89
C GLY A 111 -10.04 1.17 -9.46
N ASP A 112 -10.40 1.21 -8.19
CA ASP A 112 -11.11 2.33 -7.57
C ASP A 112 -10.15 3.40 -7.05
N ALA A 113 -10.56 4.66 -7.16
CA ALA A 113 -9.87 5.80 -6.55
C ALA A 113 -10.64 6.26 -5.32
N VAL A 114 -10.12 5.99 -4.13
CA VAL A 114 -10.81 6.25 -2.85
C VAL A 114 -10.06 7.30 -2.04
N CYS A 115 -10.73 8.40 -1.73
CA CYS A 115 -10.23 9.45 -0.84
C CYS A 115 -11.14 9.58 0.39
N ILE A 116 -10.57 9.41 1.58
CA ILE A 116 -11.29 9.47 2.85
C ILE A 116 -10.72 10.59 3.72
N GLY A 117 -11.56 11.57 4.11
CA GLY A 117 -11.18 12.65 5.02
C GLY A 117 -10.19 13.65 4.42
N GLY A 118 -10.18 13.77 3.09
CA GLY A 118 -9.21 14.56 2.34
C GLY A 118 -9.80 15.22 1.10
N ILE A 119 -8.93 15.68 0.20
CA ILE A 119 -9.31 16.25 -1.09
C ILE A 119 -8.79 15.34 -2.21
N ALA A 120 -9.66 14.97 -3.14
CA ALA A 120 -9.29 14.33 -4.38
C ALA A 120 -9.18 15.37 -5.51
N GLU A 121 -8.03 15.43 -6.16
CA GLU A 121 -7.76 16.26 -7.34
C GLU A 121 -7.50 15.35 -8.54
N VAL A 122 -8.38 15.40 -9.53
CA VAL A 122 -8.28 14.59 -10.76
C VAL A 122 -7.90 15.50 -11.91
N GLY A 123 -6.70 15.27 -12.45
CA GLY A 123 -6.14 16.02 -13.57
C GLY A 123 -6.82 15.69 -14.90
N SER A 124 -6.63 16.56 -15.89
CA SER A 124 -7.29 16.41 -17.21
C SER A 124 -6.83 15.18 -18.01
N SER A 125 -5.66 14.62 -17.68
CA SER A 125 -5.11 13.40 -18.28
C SER A 125 -5.42 12.14 -17.47
N ALA A 126 -6.09 12.28 -16.32
CA ALA A 126 -6.33 11.16 -15.45
C ALA A 126 -7.33 10.19 -16.05
N VAL A 127 -7.07 8.90 -15.89
CA VAL A 127 -7.98 7.81 -16.24
C VAL A 127 -8.24 7.00 -14.99
N ILE A 128 -9.51 6.88 -14.63
CA ILE A 128 -9.97 6.01 -13.54
C ILE A 128 -11.02 5.10 -14.17
N GLU A 129 -10.71 3.82 -14.29
CA GLU A 129 -11.63 2.84 -14.90
C GLU A 129 -12.69 2.37 -13.90
N GLY A 130 -12.36 2.30 -12.61
CA GLY A 130 -13.30 2.05 -11.52
C GLY A 130 -14.04 3.31 -11.05
N ASP A 131 -14.44 3.31 -9.78
CA ASP A 131 -15.19 4.41 -9.17
C ASP A 131 -14.25 5.42 -8.49
N LEU A 132 -14.60 6.70 -8.62
CA LEU A 132 -14.04 7.76 -7.77
C LEU A 132 -14.95 7.96 -6.55
N VAL A 133 -14.47 7.59 -5.37
CA VAL A 133 -15.20 7.70 -4.10
C VAL A 133 -14.51 8.72 -3.21
N CYS A 134 -15.26 9.74 -2.76
CA CYS A 134 -14.78 10.78 -1.85
C CYS A 134 -15.69 10.86 -0.62
N ILE A 135 -15.14 10.64 0.57
CA ILE A 135 -15.88 10.57 1.85
C ILE A 135 -15.33 11.59 2.86
#